data_AF-A0AAN0JG81-F1
#
_entry.id   AF-A0AAN0JG81-F1
#
_cell.length_a   1.000
_cell.length_b   1.000
_cell.length_c   1.000
_cell.angle_alpha   90.00
_cell.angle_beta   90.00
_cell.angle_gamma   90.00
#
_symmetry.space_group_name_H-M   'P 1'
#
loop_
_entity.id
_entity.type
_entity.pdbx_description
1 polymer ?
#
loop_
_entity_poly.entity_id
_entity_poly.type
_entity_poly.pdbx_seq_one_letter_code
_entity_poly.pdbx_strand_id
1 'polypeptide(L)'
;MQHCDEITKNVYRITVNSWRSFTKWVSLSIQDALSIDTFDVNETQYMIITSDSSEIDTKIVSVYKIIREKPIHLQRIPLPGARMTKNFNINSKVYIAVAHYNSVNEKEDVHIYTLTDDETLKLLQTFNEVHNPMFGKTSHEIYLVLMKTDGEWSINGTIKIIDSIPFNFRRPYVELN
;
A
#
# COMPACT_ATOMS: atom_id res chain seq x y z
N MET A 1 -4.36 28.42 -15.55
CA MET A 1 -3.85 27.09 -15.93
C MET A 1 -2.42 26.99 -15.44
N GLN A 2 -2.22 26.35 -14.30
CA GLN A 2 -0.88 26.10 -13.78
C GLN A 2 -0.36 24.87 -14.51
N HIS A 3 0.70 25.06 -15.30
CA HIS A 3 1.42 23.97 -15.94
C HIS A 3 2.10 23.19 -14.80
N CYS A 4 1.50 22.08 -14.40
CA CYS A 4 2.11 21.16 -13.46
C CYS A 4 3.11 20.35 -14.29
N ASP A 5 4.40 20.59 -14.10
CA ASP A 5 5.44 19.88 -14.84
C ASP A 5 5.33 18.38 -14.54
N GLU A 6 5.26 17.54 -15.58
CA GLU A 6 5.32 16.09 -15.39
C GLU A 6 6.65 15.71 -14.75
N ILE A 7 6.63 15.45 -13.44
CA ILE A 7 7.81 14.97 -12.73
C ILE A 7 8.00 13.50 -13.10
N THR A 8 9.02 13.20 -13.91
CA THR A 8 9.40 11.82 -14.16
C THR A 8 9.97 11.21 -12.87
N LYS A 9 9.33 10.15 -12.36
CA LYS A 9 9.84 9.36 -11.24
C LYS A 9 10.62 8.18 -11.78
N ASN A 10 11.86 8.04 -11.31
CA ASN A 10 12.72 6.92 -11.64
C ASN A 10 12.71 5.94 -10.46
N VAL A 11 12.33 4.70 -10.71
CA VAL A 11 12.43 3.62 -9.73
C VAL A 11 13.72 2.87 -9.99
N TYR A 12 14.51 2.69 -8.94
CA TYR A 12 15.78 1.96 -8.99
C TYR A 12 15.65 0.66 -8.19
N ARG A 13 16.37 -0.37 -8.63
CA ARG A 13 16.40 -1.67 -7.94
C ARG A 13 17.81 -2.19 -7.79
N ILE A 14 17.99 -3.10 -6.85
CA ILE A 14 19.21 -3.90 -6.71
C ILE A 14 18.86 -5.36 -6.94
N THR A 15 19.69 -6.08 -7.69
CA THR A 15 19.48 -7.52 -7.94
C THR A 15 20.52 -8.33 -7.18
N VAL A 16 20.24 -9.60 -6.91
CA VAL A 16 21.21 -10.52 -6.26
C VAL A 16 22.54 -10.60 -7.02
N ASN A 17 22.50 -10.43 -8.34
CA ASN A 17 23.69 -10.43 -9.20
C ASN A 17 24.45 -9.09 -9.19
N SER A 18 23.82 -8.02 -8.67
CA SER A 18 24.34 -6.67 -8.62
C SER A 18 24.19 -6.04 -7.23
N TRP A 19 24.36 -6.82 -6.17
CA TRP A 19 24.15 -6.45 -4.76
C TRP A 19 24.95 -5.24 -4.25
N ARG A 20 25.79 -4.64 -5.11
CA ARG A 20 26.60 -3.45 -4.82
C ARG A 20 26.11 -2.17 -5.49
N SER A 21 25.11 -2.22 -6.37
CA SER A 21 24.63 -1.02 -7.06
C SER A 21 23.15 -1.08 -7.41
N PHE A 22 22.50 0.08 -7.26
CA PHE A 22 21.15 0.31 -7.75
C PHE A 22 21.19 0.63 -9.24
N THR A 23 20.39 -0.06 -10.03
CA THR A 23 20.19 0.21 -11.46
C THR A 23 18.78 0.73 -11.68
N LYS A 24 18.63 1.65 -12.65
CA LYS A 24 17.30 2.16 -13.02
C LYS A 24 16.48 0.99 -13.55
N TRP A 25 15.33 0.77 -12.91
CA TRP A 25 14.40 -0.29 -13.27
C TRP A 25 13.34 0.23 -14.23
N VAL A 26 12.62 1.28 -13.81
CA VAL A 26 11.54 1.87 -14.60
C VAL A 26 11.51 3.39 -14.46
N SER A 27 11.03 4.06 -15.50
CA SER A 27 10.74 5.49 -15.56
C SER A 27 9.25 5.64 -15.75
N LEU A 28 8.58 6.39 -14.88
CA LEU A 28 7.16 6.70 -15.02
C LEU A 28 6.98 8.22 -15.05
N SER A 29 6.31 8.73 -16.07
CA SER A 29 5.82 10.11 -16.10
C SER A 29 4.54 10.17 -15.30
N ILE A 30 4.61 10.65 -14.06
CA ILE A 30 3.48 10.74 -13.14
C ILE A 30 3.47 12.13 -12.55
N GLN A 31 2.38 12.84 -12.76
CA GLN A 31 2.19 14.18 -12.23
C GLN A 31 2.12 14.13 -10.70
N ASP A 32 3.04 14.84 -10.04
CA ASP A 32 3.10 14.99 -8.58
C ASP A 32 2.89 13.68 -7.78
N ALA A 33 3.65 12.64 -8.10
CA ALA A 33 3.63 11.41 -7.29
C ALA A 33 4.12 11.70 -5.85
N LEU A 34 3.24 11.46 -4.88
CA LEU A 34 3.42 11.74 -3.45
C LEU A 34 3.91 10.52 -2.66
N SER A 35 3.43 9.33 -3.01
CA SER A 35 3.79 8.06 -2.38
C SER A 35 3.81 6.96 -3.42
N ILE A 36 4.78 6.04 -3.29
CA ILE A 36 4.91 4.86 -4.13
C ILE A 36 5.23 3.69 -3.20
N ASP A 37 4.48 2.61 -3.34
CA ASP A 37 4.74 1.35 -2.66
C ASP A 37 4.60 0.17 -3.62
N THR A 38 5.23 -0.95 -3.29
CA THR A 38 5.12 -2.22 -4.03
C THR A 38 4.69 -3.35 -3.12
N PHE A 39 4.00 -4.34 -3.67
CA PHE A 39 3.55 -5.53 -2.94
C PHE A 39 3.34 -6.72 -3.87
N ASP A 40 3.33 -7.93 -3.31
CA ASP A 40 3.20 -9.18 -4.08
C ASP A 40 1.94 -9.96 -3.71
N VAL A 41 1.13 -10.32 -4.70
CA VAL A 41 -0.06 -11.17 -4.54
C VAL A 41 0.13 -12.39 -5.45
N ASN A 42 0.17 -13.60 -4.87
CA ASN A 42 0.38 -14.84 -5.62
C ASN A 42 1.57 -14.77 -6.60
N GLU A 43 2.74 -14.36 -6.11
CA GLU A 43 3.98 -14.19 -6.90
C GLU A 43 3.92 -13.11 -7.99
N THR A 44 2.79 -12.40 -8.13
CA THR A 44 2.64 -11.27 -9.02
C THR A 44 2.94 -9.98 -8.27
N GLN A 45 3.89 -9.20 -8.78
CA GLN A 45 4.24 -7.91 -8.22
C GLN A 45 3.29 -6.81 -8.72
N TYR A 46 2.90 -5.95 -7.81
CA TYR A 46 2.11 -4.75 -8.07
C TYR A 46 2.80 -3.52 -7.49
N MET A 47 2.41 -2.37 -8.02
CA MET A 47 2.83 -1.06 -7.56
C MET A 47 1.60 -0.19 -7.35
N ILE A 48 1.57 0.55 -6.26
CA ILE A 48 0.53 1.53 -5.96
C ILE A 48 1.15 2.90 -5.78
N ILE A 49 0.50 3.91 -6.35
CA ILE A 49 1.01 5.27 -6.41
C ILE A 49 -0.11 6.23 -6.04
N THR A 50 0.15 7.15 -5.12
CA THR A 50 -0.70 8.33 -4.92
C THR A 50 -0.11 9.49 -5.70
N SER A 51 -0.92 10.14 -6.52
CA SER A 51 -0.48 11.24 -7.39
C SER A 51 -1.60 12.21 -7.69
N ASP A 52 -1.29 13.26 -8.43
CA ASP A 52 -2.30 14.12 -9.04
C ASP A 52 -2.86 13.45 -10.28
N SER A 53 -4.11 13.76 -10.61
CA SER A 53 -4.63 13.43 -11.92
C SER A 53 -4.32 14.55 -12.90
N SER A 54 -3.90 14.16 -14.11
CA SER A 54 -3.74 15.07 -15.25
C SER A 54 -5.08 15.43 -15.92
N GLU A 55 -6.16 14.74 -15.59
CA GLU A 55 -7.46 14.87 -16.25
C GLU A 55 -8.50 15.58 -15.36
N ILE A 56 -8.36 15.45 -14.04
CA ILE A 56 -9.30 16.01 -13.06
C ILE A 56 -8.55 16.67 -11.91
N ASP A 57 -9.11 17.74 -11.34
CA ASP A 57 -8.49 18.50 -10.23
C ASP A 57 -8.67 17.76 -8.89
N THR A 58 -8.03 16.61 -8.77
CA THR A 58 -8.02 15.81 -7.54
C THR A 58 -6.83 14.86 -7.49
N LYS A 59 -6.58 14.32 -6.29
CA LYS A 59 -5.60 13.25 -6.09
C LYS A 59 -6.20 11.90 -6.45
N ILE A 60 -5.35 11.01 -6.93
CA ILE A 60 -5.70 9.66 -7.36
C ILE A 60 -4.79 8.63 -6.72
N VAL A 61 -5.32 7.42 -6.58
CA VAL A 61 -4.57 6.21 -6.28
C VAL A 61 -4.56 5.35 -7.54
N SER A 62 -3.38 5.14 -8.12
CA SER A 62 -3.19 4.28 -9.30
C SER A 62 -2.54 2.97 -8.91
N VAL A 63 -3.05 1.87 -9.46
CA VAL A 63 -2.49 0.52 -9.29
C VAL A 63 -1.94 0.03 -10.62
N TYR A 64 -0.73 -0.48 -10.59
CA TYR A 64 -0.04 -1.08 -11.72
C TYR A 64 0.29 -2.53 -11.40
N LYS A 65 0.13 -3.41 -12.38
CA LYS A 65 0.64 -4.78 -12.37
C LYS A 65 1.97 -4.83 -13.08
N ILE A 66 2.95 -5.47 -12.48
CA ILE A 66 4.27 -5.62 -13.08
C ILE A 66 4.31 -6.88 -13.91
N ILE A 67 4.39 -6.74 -15.24
CA ILE A 67 4.49 -7.86 -16.17
C ILE A 67 5.81 -7.73 -16.92
N ARG A 68 6.68 -8.74 -16.79
CA ARG A 68 8.00 -8.76 -17.46
C ARG A 68 8.77 -7.46 -17.27
N GLU A 69 8.87 -7.00 -16.01
CA GLU A 69 9.59 -5.79 -15.63
C GLU A 69 8.95 -4.48 -16.08
N LYS A 70 7.69 -4.51 -16.54
CA LYS A 70 6.98 -3.31 -17.00
C LYS A 70 5.69 -3.11 -16.19
N PRO A 71 5.46 -1.91 -15.65
CA PRO A 71 4.20 -1.56 -15.02
C PRO A 71 3.11 -1.36 -16.07
N ILE A 72 2.04 -2.13 -15.94
CA ILE A 72 0.81 -2.03 -16.71
C ILE A 72 -0.25 -1.44 -15.79
N HIS A 73 -0.79 -0.27 -16.16
CA HIS A 73 -1.82 0.39 -15.35
C HIS A 73 -3.10 -0.45 -15.34
N LEU A 74 -3.59 -0.79 -14.15
CA LEU A 74 -4.82 -1.56 -13.98
C LEU A 74 -6.02 -0.67 -13.71
N GLN A 75 -5.86 0.24 -12.74
CA GLN A 75 -6.98 1.05 -12.27
C GLN A 75 -6.49 2.35 -11.65
N ARG A 76 -7.41 3.31 -11.64
CA ARG A 76 -7.28 4.63 -11.04
C ARG A 76 -8.49 4.86 -10.14
N ILE A 77 -8.26 5.29 -8.92
CA ILE A 77 -9.31 5.59 -7.94
C ILE A 77 -9.18 7.07 -7.57
N PRO A 78 -10.18 7.92 -7.90
CA PRO A 78 -10.25 9.26 -7.35
C PRO A 78 -10.38 9.20 -5.84
N LEU A 79 -9.41 9.77 -5.14
CA LEU A 79 -9.42 9.88 -3.69
C LEU A 79 -8.86 11.26 -3.32
N PRO A 80 -9.73 12.27 -3.19
CA PRO A 80 -9.32 13.62 -2.86
C PRO A 80 -8.41 13.64 -1.63
N GLY A 81 -7.32 14.40 -1.73
CA GLY A 81 -6.38 14.53 -0.62
C GLY A 81 -5.51 13.30 -0.35
N ALA A 82 -5.53 12.25 -1.17
CA ALA A 82 -4.63 11.10 -1.02
C ALA A 82 -3.16 11.56 -1.00
N ARG A 83 -2.41 11.10 0.01
CA ARG A 83 -1.03 11.57 0.27
C ARG A 83 -0.04 10.44 0.52
N MET A 84 -0.49 9.37 1.17
CA MET A 84 0.40 8.30 1.58
C MET A 84 -0.26 6.95 1.45
N THR A 85 0.54 5.98 1.02
CA THR A 85 0.20 4.56 1.06
C THR A 85 1.06 3.83 2.07
N LYS A 86 0.52 2.76 2.63
CA LYS A 86 1.25 1.63 3.21
C LYS A 86 0.54 0.35 2.86
N ASN A 87 1.28 -0.73 2.68
CA ASN A 87 0.69 -2.04 2.44
C ASN A 87 1.24 -3.10 3.39
N PHE A 88 0.49 -4.19 3.51
CA PHE A 88 0.88 -5.36 4.27
C PHE A 88 0.32 -6.62 3.63
N ASN A 89 1.18 -7.65 3.50
CA ASN A 89 0.83 -8.91 2.86
C ASN A 89 0.72 -10.03 3.90
N ILE A 90 -0.37 -10.79 3.82
CA ILE A 90 -0.58 -12.01 4.61
C ILE A 90 -1.33 -13.03 3.77
N ASN A 91 -0.86 -14.28 3.76
CA ASN A 91 -1.53 -15.41 3.10
C ASN A 91 -1.95 -15.08 1.66
N SER A 92 -1.04 -14.45 0.90
CA SER A 92 -1.29 -13.99 -0.46
C SER A 92 -2.43 -12.97 -0.64
N LYS A 93 -2.89 -12.33 0.43
CA LYS A 93 -3.76 -11.15 0.39
C LYS A 93 -2.95 -9.91 0.75
N VAL A 94 -3.30 -8.79 0.15
CA VAL A 94 -2.70 -7.49 0.46
C VAL A 94 -3.75 -6.56 1.06
N TYR A 95 -3.36 -5.90 2.14
CA TYR A 95 -4.11 -4.81 2.74
C TYR A 95 -3.36 -3.52 2.50
N ILE A 96 -4.05 -2.48 2.05
CA ILE A 96 -3.46 -1.21 1.66
C ILE A 96 -4.16 -0.11 2.44
N ALA A 97 -3.40 0.56 3.30
CA ALA A 97 -3.84 1.79 3.93
C ALA A 97 -3.49 2.98 3.03
N VAL A 98 -4.48 3.82 2.77
CA VAL A 98 -4.29 5.11 2.07
C VAL A 98 -4.74 6.22 3.01
N ALA A 99 -3.80 7.06 3.43
CA ALA A 99 -4.09 8.27 4.18
C ALA A 99 -4.47 9.40 3.22
N HIS A 100 -5.56 10.10 3.53
CA HIS A 100 -6.05 11.20 2.72
C HIS A 100 -6.61 12.34 3.56
N TYR A 101 -6.52 13.55 3.04
CA TYR A 101 -7.12 14.74 3.66
C TYR A 101 -8.58 14.89 3.23
N ASN A 102 -9.47 14.89 4.21
CA ASN A 102 -10.89 15.10 4.05
C ASN A 102 -11.22 16.59 4.20
N SER A 103 -11.60 17.22 3.08
CA SER A 103 -11.92 18.65 3.04
C SER A 103 -13.24 19.02 3.72
N VAL A 104 -14.12 18.05 4.00
CA VAL A 104 -15.42 18.31 4.62
C VAL A 104 -15.27 18.65 6.10
N ASN A 105 -14.35 17.98 6.80
CA ASN A 105 -14.11 18.18 8.23
C ASN A 105 -12.71 18.75 8.54
N GLU A 106 -11.90 18.99 7.51
CA GLU A 106 -10.53 19.50 7.62
C GLU A 106 -9.61 18.58 8.46
N LYS A 107 -9.81 17.26 8.34
CA LYS A 107 -9.02 16.22 9.03
C LYS A 107 -8.42 15.24 8.05
N GLU A 108 -7.50 14.41 8.54
CA GLU A 108 -7.03 13.26 7.77
C GLU A 108 -7.81 12.01 8.16
N ASP A 109 -8.07 11.16 7.18
CA ASP A 109 -8.71 9.87 7.34
C ASP A 109 -7.82 8.79 6.70
N VAL A 110 -7.98 7.54 7.13
CA VAL A 110 -7.31 6.38 6.54
C VAL A 110 -8.33 5.40 5.99
N HIS A 111 -8.22 5.11 4.70
CA HIS A 111 -8.98 4.05 4.04
C HIS A 111 -8.14 2.79 3.93
N ILE A 112 -8.72 1.65 4.29
CA ILE A 112 -8.13 0.32 4.11
C ILE A 112 -8.79 -0.35 2.92
N TYR A 113 -7.98 -0.70 1.93
CA TYR A 113 -8.38 -1.47 0.76
C TYR A 113 -7.78 -2.87 0.80
N THR A 114 -8.41 -3.80 0.08
CA THR A 114 -7.78 -5.07 -0.35
C THR A 114 -7.81 -5.14 -1.86
N LEU A 115 -6.81 -5.78 -2.45
CA LEU A 115 -6.89 -6.20 -3.85
C LEU A 115 -7.74 -7.48 -3.92
N THR A 116 -8.77 -7.49 -4.75
CA THR A 116 -9.61 -8.66 -5.00
C THR A 116 -9.06 -9.50 -6.15
N ASP A 117 -9.61 -10.71 -6.33
CA ASP A 117 -9.14 -11.67 -7.34
C ASP A 117 -9.29 -11.15 -8.79
N ASP A 118 -10.21 -10.21 -9.01
CA ASP A 118 -10.40 -9.50 -10.28
C ASP A 118 -9.45 -8.29 -10.45
N GLU A 119 -8.44 -8.17 -9.60
CA GLU A 119 -7.41 -7.13 -9.60
C GLU A 119 -7.93 -5.71 -9.35
N THR A 120 -9.10 -5.58 -8.72
CA THR A 120 -9.66 -4.30 -8.30
C THR A 120 -9.39 -4.02 -6.82
N LEU A 121 -9.30 -2.74 -6.44
CA LEU A 121 -9.19 -2.39 -5.02
C LEU A 121 -10.59 -2.20 -4.46
N LYS A 122 -10.89 -2.96 -3.41
CA LYS A 122 -12.14 -2.87 -2.67
C LYS A 122 -11.89 -2.21 -1.32
N LEU A 123 -12.61 -1.12 -1.03
CA LEU A 123 -12.62 -0.49 0.29
C LEU A 123 -13.20 -1.48 1.31
N LEU A 124 -12.44 -1.74 2.36
CA LEU A 124 -12.83 -2.62 3.47
C LEU A 124 -13.26 -1.82 4.70
N GLN A 125 -12.52 -0.77 5.02
CA GLN A 125 -12.72 -0.02 6.26
C GLN A 125 -12.23 1.41 6.11
N THR A 126 -12.87 2.32 6.85
CA THR A 126 -12.45 3.70 7.00
C THR A 126 -12.20 3.99 8.48
N PHE A 127 -11.12 4.70 8.77
CA PHE A 127 -10.82 5.29 10.07
C PHE A 127 -10.80 6.81 9.91
N ASN A 128 -11.64 7.51 10.66
CA ASN A 128 -11.73 8.96 10.58
C ASN A 128 -10.78 9.66 11.56
N GLU A 129 -10.35 10.87 11.21
CA GLU A 129 -9.54 11.77 12.04
C GLU A 129 -8.19 11.20 12.51
N VAL A 130 -7.64 10.32 11.69
CA VAL A 130 -6.36 9.65 11.91
C VAL A 130 -5.45 9.77 10.69
N HIS A 131 -4.15 9.66 10.94
CA HIS A 131 -3.13 9.71 9.91
C HIS A 131 -1.97 8.77 10.23
N ASN A 132 -0.98 8.76 9.34
CA ASN A 132 0.23 7.97 9.44
C ASN A 132 0.00 6.46 9.72
N PRO A 133 -0.74 5.76 8.84
CA PRO A 133 -0.91 4.32 8.97
C PRO A 133 0.43 3.61 8.96
N MET A 134 0.62 2.68 9.88
CA MET A 134 1.76 1.77 9.91
C MET A 134 1.29 0.37 10.30
N PHE A 135 1.59 -0.60 9.45
CA PHE A 135 1.32 -2.00 9.78
C PHE A 135 2.46 -2.59 10.60
N GLY A 136 2.09 -3.41 11.58
CA GLY A 136 3.02 -4.24 12.33
C GLY A 136 2.45 -5.65 12.53
N LYS A 137 3.31 -6.57 12.91
CA LYS A 137 2.95 -7.98 13.09
C LYS A 137 3.61 -8.55 14.34
N THR A 138 2.85 -9.34 15.08
CA THR A 138 3.35 -10.22 16.14
C THR A 138 3.33 -11.68 15.65
N SER A 139 3.68 -12.62 16.53
CA SER A 139 3.56 -14.05 16.21
C SER A 139 2.12 -14.51 15.95
N HIS A 140 1.12 -13.78 16.43
CA HIS A 140 -0.29 -14.20 16.38
C HIS A 140 -1.22 -13.20 15.68
N GLU A 141 -0.82 -11.93 15.57
CA GLU A 141 -1.72 -10.87 15.14
C GLU A 141 -1.02 -9.88 14.21
N ILE A 142 -1.83 -9.15 13.46
CA ILE A 142 -1.43 -7.98 12.69
C ILE A 142 -2.14 -6.79 13.32
N TYR A 143 -1.41 -5.71 13.49
CA TYR A 143 -1.94 -4.47 14.04
C TYR A 143 -1.68 -3.33 13.06
N LEU A 144 -2.60 -2.38 13.06
CA LEU A 144 -2.48 -1.13 12.35
C LEU A 144 -2.33 -0.03 13.39
N VAL A 145 -1.22 0.69 13.36
CA VAL A 145 -0.99 1.87 14.18
C VAL A 145 -1.45 3.09 13.40
N LEU A 146 -2.20 3.95 14.08
CA LEU A 146 -2.79 5.18 13.53
C LEU A 146 -2.55 6.33 14.52
N MET A 147 -2.17 7.49 14.03
CA MET A 147 -1.98 8.67 14.87
C MET A 147 -3.24 9.54 14.81
N LYS A 148 -3.76 9.96 15.97
CA LYS A 148 -4.85 10.93 15.99
C LYS A 148 -4.35 12.33 15.66
N THR A 149 -5.24 13.14 15.12
CA THR A 149 -4.96 14.54 14.79
C THR A 149 -4.71 15.41 16.03
N ASP A 150 -5.14 14.98 17.22
CA ASP A 150 -4.91 15.66 18.50
C ASP A 150 -3.53 15.35 19.14
N GLY A 151 -2.69 14.55 18.46
CA GLY A 151 -1.31 14.25 18.89
C GLY A 151 -1.18 13.09 19.86
N GLU A 152 -2.29 12.45 20.29
CA GLU A 152 -2.21 11.19 21.03
C GLU A 152 -2.04 9.99 20.09
N TRP A 153 -1.14 9.08 20.45
CA TRP A 153 -1.01 7.79 19.78
C TRP A 153 -2.25 6.94 20.09
N SER A 154 -3.09 6.69 19.09
CA SER A 154 -4.16 5.71 19.25
C SER A 154 -3.72 4.36 18.72
N ILE A 155 -3.62 3.34 19.57
CA ILE A 155 -3.64 1.94 19.11
C ILE A 155 -5.12 1.60 18.83
N ASN A 156 -5.71 2.23 17.84
CA ASN A 156 -7.09 1.98 17.45
C ASN A 156 -7.10 1.01 16.27
N GLY A 157 -7.23 -0.28 16.58
CA GLY A 157 -7.54 -1.31 15.59
C GLY A 157 -6.62 -2.51 15.66
N THR A 158 -7.09 -3.57 16.31
CA THR A 158 -6.67 -4.91 15.92
C THR A 158 -7.42 -5.24 14.64
N ILE A 159 -6.73 -5.23 13.50
CA ILE A 159 -7.28 -5.92 12.32
C ILE A 159 -7.11 -7.41 12.61
N LYS A 160 -8.12 -8.02 13.25
CA LYS A 160 -8.17 -9.47 13.39
C LYS A 160 -8.51 -10.06 12.03
N ILE A 161 -7.48 -10.41 11.29
CA ILE A 161 -7.60 -11.19 10.06
C ILE A 161 -7.90 -12.62 10.49
N ILE A 162 -9.19 -12.95 10.63
CA ILE A 162 -9.65 -14.32 10.89
C ILE A 162 -9.65 -15.08 9.56
N ASP A 163 -8.47 -15.28 8.97
CA ASP A 163 -8.28 -16.40 8.05
C ASP A 163 -7.86 -17.57 8.95
N SER A 164 -8.84 -18.40 9.34
CA SER A 164 -8.60 -19.63 10.08
C SER A 164 -7.79 -20.59 9.19
N ILE A 165 -6.47 -20.50 9.24
CA ILE A 165 -5.59 -21.57 8.78
C ILE A 165 -5.20 -22.37 10.04
N PRO A 166 -5.58 -23.65 10.16
CA PRO A 166 -5.01 -24.48 11.20
C PRO A 166 -3.51 -24.60 10.96
N PHE A 167 -2.71 -23.91 11.78
CA PHE A 167 -1.27 -24.11 11.83
C PHE A 167 -1.01 -25.49 12.45
N ASN A 168 -1.03 -26.53 11.61
CA ASN A 168 -0.54 -27.84 11.99
C ASN A 168 0.98 -27.79 12.14
N PHE A 169 1.46 -27.51 13.35
CA PHE A 169 2.82 -27.86 13.73
C PHE A 169 2.93 -29.39 13.76
N ARG A 170 3.34 -30.01 12.66
CA ARG A 170 4.13 -31.25 12.78
C ARG A 170 5.52 -30.85 13.26
N ARG A 171 5.72 -30.87 14.58
CA ARG A 171 7.08 -30.92 15.12
C ARG A 171 7.70 -32.25 14.66
N PRO A 172 8.91 -32.29 14.09
CA PRO A 172 9.66 -33.53 14.07
C PRO A 172 9.98 -33.90 15.52
N TYR A 173 9.45 -35.05 15.95
CA TYR A 173 9.92 -35.72 17.15
C TYR A 173 11.41 -36.02 16.95
N VAL A 174 12.26 -35.46 17.80
CA VAL A 174 13.63 -35.96 17.97
C VAL A 174 13.55 -36.91 19.16
N GLU A 175 13.57 -38.21 18.89
CA GLU A 175 13.90 -39.20 19.92
C GLU A 175 15.39 -39.05 20.23
N LEU A 176 15.71 -38.70 21.46
CA LEU A 176 17.05 -38.85 22.00
C LEU A 176 17.14 -40.26 22.58
N ASN A 177 18.04 -41.07 22.01
CA ASN A 177 18.52 -42.32 22.61
C ASN A 177 19.31 -42.04 23.89
#